data_AF-X1I465-F1
#
_entry.id   AF-X1I465-F1
#
_cell.length_a   1.000
_cell.length_b   1.000
_cell.length_c   1.000
_cell.angle_alpha   90.00
_cell.angle_beta   90.00
_cell.angle_gamma   90.00
#
_symmetry.space_group_name_H-M   'P 1'
#
loop_
_entity.id
_entity.type
_entity.pdbx_description
1 polymer ?
#
loop_
_entity_poly.entity_id
_entity_poly.type
_entity_poly.pdbx_seq_one_letter_code
_entity_poly.pdbx_strand_id
1 'polypeptide(L)'
;DRDIPASMEPVYSQFYGDRQWADDLIDKSKLSEEIRGHGLMEKGYITVGEILKVVAKHYCLSEEAVIGGHAKDATMVAIYLVNVHTPRSLSEIGKLFKVEKFAVAKRLCRFKQDQLKQRRYQRAVRALEKQLLTK
;
A
#
# COMPACT_ATOMS: atom_id res chain seq x y z
N ASP A 1 37.40 -20.57 10.23
CA ASP A 1 37.39 -19.18 10.73
C ASP A 1 37.44 -18.17 9.62
N ARG A 2 36.29 -17.58 9.31
CA ARG A 2 36.21 -16.24 8.71
C ARG A 2 35.10 -15.52 9.46
N ASP A 3 35.52 -14.56 10.28
CA ASP A 3 34.67 -13.68 11.06
C ASP A 3 33.75 -12.87 10.14
N ILE A 4 32.45 -13.18 10.18
CA ILE A 4 31.40 -12.35 9.63
C ILE A 4 30.96 -11.42 10.77
N PRO A 5 31.03 -10.09 10.62
CA PRO A 5 30.60 -9.17 11.67
C PRO A 5 29.11 -9.37 11.97
N ALA A 6 28.78 -9.64 13.24
CA ALA A 6 27.44 -9.93 13.75
C ALA A 6 26.43 -8.75 13.63
N SER A 7 26.76 -7.69 12.88
CA SER A 7 25.91 -6.50 12.70
C SER A 7 25.27 -6.40 11.31
N MET A 8 25.41 -7.43 10.47
CA MET A 8 24.65 -7.59 9.22
C MET A 8 23.96 -8.94 9.23
N GLU A 9 23.04 -9.18 10.17
CA GLU A 9 21.93 -10.09 9.86
C GLU A 9 21.03 -9.33 8.90
N PRO A 10 21.13 -9.58 7.59
CA PRO A 10 20.34 -8.84 6.67
C PRO A 10 18.93 -9.46 6.71
N VAL A 11 17.97 -8.69 6.25
CA VAL A 11 16.52 -8.97 6.13
C VAL A 11 16.17 -10.32 5.46
N TYR A 12 17.17 -11.13 5.09
CA TYR A 12 17.12 -12.42 4.41
C TYR A 12 16.86 -13.65 5.29
N SER A 13 17.00 -13.60 6.63
CA SER A 13 16.72 -14.78 7.47
C SER A 13 15.23 -15.18 7.51
N GLN A 14 14.33 -14.29 7.08
CA GLN A 14 12.88 -14.53 7.03
C GLN A 14 12.39 -15.14 5.72
N PHE A 15 13.27 -15.32 4.73
CA PHE A 15 12.90 -15.84 3.41
C PHE A 15 13.59 -17.19 3.16
N TYR A 16 13.31 -18.17 4.04
CA TYR A 16 13.60 -19.56 3.71
C TYR A 16 12.63 -20.03 2.62
N GLY A 17 13.14 -20.22 1.40
CA GLY A 17 12.51 -21.14 0.46
C GLY A 17 12.57 -20.83 -1.02
N ASP A 18 12.94 -19.62 -1.47
CA ASP A 18 13.06 -19.39 -2.92
C ASP A 18 13.91 -18.16 -3.27
N ARG A 19 15.22 -18.38 -3.41
CA ARG A 19 16.19 -17.35 -3.81
C ARG A 19 15.86 -16.80 -5.20
N GLN A 20 15.33 -17.65 -6.09
CA GLN A 20 14.91 -17.28 -7.44
C GLN A 20 13.71 -16.32 -7.41
N TRP A 21 12.75 -16.53 -6.51
CA TRP A 21 11.60 -15.64 -6.33
C TRP A 21 12.00 -14.27 -5.78
N ALA A 22 12.96 -14.24 -4.84
CA ALA A 22 13.51 -13.00 -4.30
C ALA A 22 14.33 -12.23 -5.35
N ASP A 23 15.15 -12.93 -6.13
CA ASP A 23 15.92 -12.35 -7.23
C ASP A 23 14.99 -11.83 -8.34
N ASP A 24 13.90 -12.54 -8.68
CA ASP A 24 12.86 -12.04 -9.60
C ASP A 24 12.12 -10.80 -9.07
N LEU A 25 11.96 -10.67 -7.75
CA LEU A 25 11.36 -9.50 -7.12
C LEU A 25 12.32 -8.31 -7.14
N ILE A 26 13.62 -8.56 -7.02
CA ILE A 26 14.70 -7.58 -7.05
C ILE A 26 15.01 -7.13 -8.49
N ASP A 27 15.00 -8.02 -9.47
CA ASP A 27 15.18 -7.62 -10.87
C ASP A 27 13.93 -6.90 -11.40
N LYS A 28 12.73 -7.28 -10.94
CA LYS A 28 11.53 -6.43 -11.09
C LYS A 28 11.65 -5.12 -10.32
N SER A 29 12.47 -5.03 -9.28
CA SER A 29 12.75 -3.77 -8.57
C SER A 29 13.66 -2.80 -9.34
N LYS A 30 14.08 -3.10 -10.58
CA LYS A 30 14.45 -2.03 -11.54
C LYS A 30 13.26 -1.12 -11.86
N LEU A 31 12.02 -1.53 -11.55
CA LEU A 31 10.88 -0.61 -11.38
C LEU A 31 11.10 0.43 -10.27
N SER A 32 12.12 0.31 -9.40
CA SER A 32 12.42 1.33 -8.37
C SER A 32 12.92 2.65 -8.96
N GLU A 33 13.35 2.67 -10.23
CA GLU A 33 13.62 3.91 -10.98
C GLU A 33 12.36 4.44 -11.68
N GLU A 34 11.49 3.59 -12.22
CA GLU A 34 10.17 4.05 -12.76
C GLU A 34 9.20 4.50 -11.65
N ILE A 35 9.27 3.88 -10.46
CA ILE A 35 8.53 4.29 -9.26
C ILE A 35 9.12 5.59 -8.68
N ARG A 36 10.40 5.90 -8.93
CA ARG A 36 10.97 7.23 -8.65
C ARG A 36 10.64 8.26 -9.73
N GLY A 37 10.37 7.85 -10.97
CA GLY A 37 10.27 8.72 -12.14
C GLY A 37 8.92 9.38 -12.41
N HIS A 38 7.84 9.02 -11.72
CA HIS A 38 6.53 9.68 -11.90
C HIS A 38 6.17 10.64 -10.75
N GLY A 39 6.92 11.75 -10.64
CA GLY A 39 6.37 13.10 -10.45
C GLY A 39 5.49 13.44 -9.23
N LEU A 40 5.56 12.74 -8.10
CA LEU A 40 4.65 12.98 -6.94
C LEU A 40 5.34 13.35 -5.62
N MET A 41 6.65 13.61 -5.60
CA MET A 41 7.35 14.11 -4.40
C MET A 41 7.11 15.60 -4.09
N GLU A 42 6.24 16.29 -4.83
CA GLU A 42 6.12 17.76 -4.72
C GLU A 42 4.91 18.30 -3.93
N LYS A 43 4.07 17.48 -3.31
CA LYS A 43 2.92 18.00 -2.53
C LYS A 43 2.86 17.38 -1.15
N GLY A 44 2.93 18.24 -0.13
CA GLY A 44 3.16 17.93 1.27
C GLY A 44 2.39 16.71 1.80
N TYR A 45 3.13 15.87 2.53
CA TYR A 45 2.72 14.60 3.15
C TYR A 45 1.21 14.47 3.40
N ILE A 46 0.53 13.72 2.52
CA ILE A 46 -0.83 13.24 2.79
C ILE A 46 -0.76 12.29 3.98
N THR A 47 -1.49 12.60 5.04
CA THR A 47 -1.51 11.76 6.24
C THR A 47 -2.51 10.61 6.08
N VAL A 48 -2.30 9.53 6.83
CA VAL A 48 -3.26 8.42 6.92
C VAL A 48 -4.65 8.92 7.33
N GLY A 49 -4.72 9.86 8.28
CA GLY A 49 -5.99 10.45 8.72
C GLY A 49 -6.73 11.20 7.62
N GLU A 50 -6.01 11.96 6.78
CA GLU A 50 -6.62 12.65 5.63
C GLU A 50 -7.20 11.67 4.61
N ILE A 51 -6.48 10.57 4.33
CA ILE A 51 -6.97 9.50 3.45
C ILE A 51 -8.22 8.88 4.03
N LEU A 52 -8.20 8.49 5.31
CA LEU A 52 -9.34 7.86 5.96
C LEU A 52 -10.55 8.78 5.96
N LYS A 53 -10.39 10.05 6.34
CA LYS A 53 -11.45 11.05 6.34
C LYS A 53 -12.11 11.22 4.98
N VAL A 54 -11.29 11.33 3.92
CA VAL A 54 -11.77 11.51 2.54
C VAL A 54 -12.49 10.25 2.03
N VAL A 55 -11.96 9.06 2.34
CA VAL A 55 -12.61 7.78 1.99
C VAL A 55 -13.93 7.61 2.76
N ALA A 56 -13.95 7.84 4.08
CA ALA A 56 -15.15 7.72 4.90
C ALA A 56 -16.26 8.65 4.37
N LYS A 57 -15.92 9.89 4.06
CA LYS A 57 -16.86 10.84 3.46
C LYS A 57 -17.40 10.38 2.11
N HIS A 58 -16.56 9.84 1.23
CA HIS A 58 -16.98 9.37 -0.10
C HIS A 58 -17.96 8.18 -0.03
N TYR A 59 -17.76 7.28 0.93
CA TYR A 59 -18.58 6.10 1.11
C TYR A 59 -19.72 6.27 2.13
N CYS A 60 -19.89 7.47 2.71
CA CYS A 60 -20.86 7.76 3.78
C CYS A 60 -20.69 6.85 5.01
N LEU A 61 -19.45 6.67 5.46
CA LEU A 61 -19.06 5.83 6.59
C LEU A 61 -18.25 6.64 7.62
N SER A 62 -18.11 6.10 8.84
CA SER A 62 -17.11 6.60 9.79
C SER A 62 -15.73 6.05 9.46
N GLU A 63 -14.67 6.71 9.94
CA GLU A 63 -13.29 6.24 9.74
C GLU A 63 -13.07 4.87 10.38
N GLU A 64 -13.67 4.62 11.55
CA GLU A 64 -13.64 3.34 12.25
C GLU A 64 -14.35 2.24 11.44
N ALA A 65 -15.44 2.57 10.74
CA ALA A 65 -16.14 1.62 9.89
C ALA A 65 -15.28 1.22 8.66
N VAL A 66 -14.49 2.16 8.14
CA VAL A 66 -13.52 1.89 7.06
C VAL A 66 -12.34 1.05 7.58
N ILE A 67 -11.78 1.38 8.74
CA ILE A 67 -10.68 0.62 9.36
C ILE A 67 -11.13 -0.80 9.74
N GLY A 68 -12.34 -0.90 10.31
CA GLY A 68 -12.93 -2.15 10.81
C GLY A 68 -13.39 -3.12 9.72
N GLY A 69 -13.33 -2.71 8.44
CA GLY A 69 -13.67 -3.62 7.34
C GLY A 69 -15.17 -3.77 7.09
N HIS A 70 -16.02 -2.88 7.62
CA HIS A 70 -17.47 -2.97 7.49
C HIS A 70 -17.94 -2.85 6.04
N ALA A 71 -17.25 -2.04 5.23
CA ALA A 71 -17.46 -1.96 3.79
C ALA A 71 -16.19 -2.38 3.04
N LYS A 72 -16.24 -3.55 2.39
CA LYS A 72 -15.08 -4.15 1.71
C LYS A 72 -14.47 -3.23 0.66
N ASP A 73 -15.30 -2.59 -0.16
CA ASP A 73 -14.86 -1.71 -1.25
C ASP A 73 -14.16 -0.46 -0.68
N ALA A 74 -14.74 0.20 0.33
CA ALA A 74 -14.16 1.37 0.99
C ALA A 74 -12.83 1.04 1.68
N THR A 75 -12.80 -0.08 2.41
CA THR A 75 -11.60 -0.57 3.10
C THR A 75 -10.47 -0.85 2.11
N MET A 76 -10.79 -1.46 0.97
CA MET A 76 -9.79 -1.81 -0.02
C MET A 76 -9.24 -0.58 -0.74
N VAL A 77 -10.09 0.39 -1.04
CA VAL A 77 -9.66 1.69 -1.58
C VAL A 77 -8.80 2.44 -0.57
N ALA A 78 -9.14 2.42 0.73
CA ALA A 78 -8.31 3.03 1.78
C ALA A 78 -6.93 2.37 1.88
N ILE A 79 -6.87 1.03 1.93
CA ILE A 79 -5.61 0.27 1.93
C ILE A 79 -4.74 0.64 0.72
N TYR A 80 -5.36 0.75 -0.46
CA TYR A 80 -4.67 1.16 -1.69
C TYR A 80 -4.11 2.58 -1.59
N LEU A 81 -4.93 3.56 -1.20
CA LEU A 81 -4.50 4.96 -1.12
C LEU A 81 -3.42 5.16 -0.05
N VAL A 82 -3.53 4.50 1.11
CA VAL A 82 -2.48 4.53 2.14
C VAL A 82 -1.17 3.98 1.60
N ASN A 83 -1.21 2.87 0.85
CA ASN A 83 -0.01 2.29 0.25
C ASN A 83 0.64 3.19 -0.82
N VAL A 84 -0.15 3.98 -1.56
CA VAL A 84 0.36 4.81 -2.67
C VAL A 84 0.82 6.18 -2.19
N HIS A 85 0.09 6.79 -1.26
CA HIS A 85 0.24 8.20 -0.89
C HIS A 85 0.91 8.41 0.47
N THR A 86 1.32 7.34 1.16
CA THR A 86 2.04 7.43 2.45
C THR A 86 3.26 6.51 2.47
N PRO A 87 4.31 6.82 3.25
CA PRO A 87 5.50 5.97 3.37
C PRO A 87 5.28 4.73 4.26
N ARG A 88 4.04 4.32 4.51
CA ARG A 88 3.74 3.19 5.42
C ARG A 88 4.13 1.86 4.78
N SER A 89 4.82 1.03 5.56
CA SER A 89 5.10 -0.35 5.21
C SER A 89 3.84 -1.23 5.23
N LEU A 90 3.87 -2.35 4.52
CA LEU A 90 2.79 -3.33 4.52
C LEU A 90 2.46 -3.86 5.93
N SER A 91 3.45 -3.91 6.83
CA SER A 91 3.23 -4.31 8.23
C SER A 91 2.44 -3.25 8.99
N GLU A 92 2.76 -1.98 8.82
CA GLU A 92 2.03 -0.88 9.46
C GLU A 92 0.61 -0.75 8.93
N ILE A 93 0.42 -0.89 7.61
CA ILE A 93 -0.92 -0.95 7.00
C ILE A 93 -1.70 -2.14 7.55
N GLY A 94 -1.05 -3.30 7.68
CA GLY A 94 -1.67 -4.48 8.29
C GLY A 94 -2.14 -4.25 9.72
N LYS A 95 -1.29 -3.62 10.56
CA LYS A 95 -1.66 -3.23 11.92
C LYS A 95 -2.86 -2.28 11.94
N LEU A 96 -2.86 -1.27 11.06
CA LEU A 96 -3.94 -0.30 10.96
C LEU A 96 -5.29 -0.97 10.68
N PHE A 97 -5.35 -1.87 9.69
CA PHE A 97 -6.60 -2.52 9.26
C PHE A 97 -6.87 -3.88 9.94
N LYS A 98 -6.06 -4.28 10.93
CA LYS A 98 -6.13 -5.60 11.59
C LYS A 98 -6.05 -6.77 10.58
N VAL A 99 -5.16 -6.65 9.60
CA VAL A 99 -4.91 -7.64 8.54
C VAL A 99 -3.44 -8.05 8.58
N GLU A 100 -3.16 -9.34 8.38
CA GLU A 100 -1.78 -9.80 8.28
C GLU A 100 -1.05 -9.18 7.08
N LYS A 101 0.25 -8.88 7.24
CA LYS A 101 1.10 -8.26 6.20
C LYS A 101 0.98 -8.96 4.83
N PHE A 102 1.02 -10.28 4.78
CA PHE A 102 0.91 -11.04 3.54
C PHE A 102 -0.49 -10.97 2.92
N ALA A 103 -1.53 -10.90 3.75
CA ALA A 103 -2.89 -10.70 3.28
C ALA A 103 -3.09 -9.29 2.70
N VAL A 104 -2.44 -8.26 3.26
CA VAL A 104 -2.41 -6.91 2.67
C VAL A 104 -1.76 -6.94 1.28
N ALA A 105 -0.59 -7.59 1.14
CA ALA A 105 0.11 -7.73 -0.14
C ALA A 105 -0.76 -8.42 -1.21
N LYS A 106 -1.37 -9.56 -0.86
CA LYS A 106 -2.28 -10.31 -1.76
C LYS A 106 -3.48 -9.46 -2.19
N ARG A 107 -4.10 -8.75 -1.23
CA ARG A 107 -5.25 -7.87 -1.50
C ARG A 107 -4.88 -6.72 -2.44
N LEU A 108 -3.73 -6.06 -2.21
CA LEU A 108 -3.24 -4.99 -3.08
C LEU A 108 -2.93 -5.49 -4.49
N CYS A 109 -2.29 -6.65 -4.61
CA CYS A 109 -1.98 -7.27 -5.90
C CYS A 109 -3.27 -7.53 -6.71
N ARG A 110 -4.25 -8.23 -6.09
CA ARG A 110 -5.55 -8.51 -6.70
C ARG A 110 -6.32 -7.23 -7.04
N PHE A 111 -6.29 -6.25 -6.15
CA PHE A 111 -6.96 -4.97 -6.39
C PHE A 111 -6.39 -4.27 -7.61
N LYS A 112 -5.05 -4.17 -7.74
CA LYS A 112 -4.38 -3.55 -8.90
C LYS A 112 -4.62 -4.32 -10.20
N GLN A 113 -4.58 -5.65 -10.16
CA GLN A 113 -4.69 -6.49 -11.36
C GLN A 113 -6.12 -6.60 -11.90
N ASP A 114 -7.13 -6.66 -11.02
CA ASP A 114 -8.50 -6.97 -11.41
C ASP A 114 -9.47 -5.83 -11.11
N GLN A 115 -9.53 -5.39 -9.85
CA GLN A 115 -10.59 -4.50 -9.38
C GLN A 115 -10.40 -3.06 -9.85
N LEU A 116 -9.16 -2.57 -9.84
CA LEU A 116 -8.79 -1.22 -10.30
C LEU A 116 -8.98 -1.05 -11.81
N LYS A 117 -9.21 -2.12 -12.58
CA LYS A 117 -9.60 -2.02 -14.00
C LYS A 117 -11.10 -1.76 -14.17
N GLN A 118 -11.91 -2.02 -13.14
CA GLN A 118 -13.34 -1.76 -13.18
C GLN A 118 -13.61 -0.26 -13.03
N ARG A 119 -14.48 0.28 -13.89
CA ARG A 119 -14.81 1.72 -13.92
C ARG A 119 -15.20 2.30 -12.55
N ARG A 120 -15.91 1.53 -11.72
CA ARG A 120 -16.33 1.97 -10.37
C ARG A 120 -15.14 2.33 -9.48
N TYR A 121 -14.11 1.49 -9.42
CA TYR A 121 -12.93 1.71 -8.58
C TYR A 121 -12.02 2.78 -9.17
N GLN A 122 -11.86 2.81 -10.50
CA GLN A 122 -11.12 3.90 -11.15
C GLN A 122 -11.71 5.26 -10.85
N ARG A 123 -13.04 5.40 -10.96
CA ARG A 123 -13.74 6.65 -10.68
C ARG A 123 -13.60 7.05 -9.22
N ALA A 124 -13.79 6.10 -8.30
CA ALA A 124 -13.65 6.34 -6.86
C ALA A 124 -12.22 6.81 -6.53
N VAL A 125 -11.20 6.04 -6.93
CA VAL A 125 -9.78 6.37 -6.67
C VAL A 125 -9.42 7.73 -7.25
N ARG A 126 -9.73 8.00 -8.53
CA ARG A 126 -9.44 9.31 -9.15
C ARG A 126 -10.14 10.47 -8.45
N ALA A 127 -11.39 10.29 -8.02
CA ALA A 127 -12.12 11.32 -7.30
C ALA A 127 -11.48 11.61 -5.93
N LEU A 128 -11.08 10.56 -5.20
CA LEU A 128 -10.41 10.66 -3.90
C LEU A 128 -9.02 11.28 -4.04
N GLU A 129 -8.23 10.87 -5.03
CA GLU A 129 -6.91 11.44 -5.32
C GLU A 129 -7.02 12.92 -5.68
N LYS A 130 -8.02 13.32 -6.48
CA LYS A 130 -8.29 14.72 -6.75
C LYS A 130 -8.57 15.49 -5.45
N GLN A 131 -9.38 14.94 -4.54
CA GLN A 131 -9.67 15.60 -3.26
C GLN A 131 -8.43 15.73 -2.37
N LEU A 132 -7.54 14.74 -2.38
CA LEU A 132 -6.31 14.75 -1.58
C LEU A 132 -5.25 15.72 -2.13
N LEU A 133 -5.16 15.86 -3.45
CA LEU A 133 -4.13 16.64 -4.14
C LEU A 133 -4.51 18.11 -4.44
N THR A 134 -5.80 18.45 -4.35
CA THR A 134 -6.33 19.79 -4.68
C THR A 134 -6.70 20.58 -3.42
N LYS A 135 -5.93 20.42 -2.33
CA LYS A 135 -6.13 21.20 -1.08
C LYS A 135 -6.30 22.69 -1.36
#